data_AF-A0A965QH16-F1
#
_entry.id   AF-A0A965QH16-F1
#
_cell.length_a   1.000
_cell.length_b   1.000
_cell.length_c   1.000
_cell.angle_alpha   90.00
_cell.angle_beta   90.00
_cell.angle_gamma   90.00
#
_symmetry.space_group_name_H-M   'P 1'
#
loop_
_entity.id
_entity.type
_entity.pdbx_description
1 polymer ?
#
loop_
_entity_poly.entity_id
_entity_poly.type
_entity_poly.pdbx_seq_one_letter_code
_entity_poly.pdbx_strand_id
1 'polypeptide(L)'
;MKSILILGAGMSSSSLIKYLLSHAKKYDWNVKVVDQDIELVKRKINNHERGEALAFNAIDSEERKIRIAKADLVISMLPARYHV
;
A
#
# COMPACT_ATOMS: atom_id res chain seq x y z
N MET A 1 4.01 14.71 -7.41
CA MET A 1 3.32 13.60 -6.71
C MET A 1 4.29 12.50 -6.35
N LYS A 2 4.34 12.14 -5.06
CA LYS A 2 5.16 11.02 -4.55
C LYS A 2 4.31 9.77 -4.39
N SER A 3 4.80 8.61 -4.83
CA SER A 3 4.10 7.32 -4.75
C SER A 3 4.55 6.54 -3.53
N ILE A 4 3.64 6.25 -2.60
CA ILE A 4 3.88 5.39 -1.44
C ILE A 4 3.22 4.04 -1.70
N LEU A 5 3.99 2.95 -1.61
CA LEU A 5 3.50 1.59 -1.75
C LEU A 5 3.47 0.89 -0.39
N ILE A 6 2.30 0.42 0.03
CA ILE A 6 2.11 -0.36 1.25
C ILE A 6 1.87 -1.82 0.87
N LEU A 7 2.79 -2.71 1.28
CA LEU A 7 2.64 -4.15 1.09
C LEU A 7 1.95 -4.75 2.32
N GLY A 8 0.72 -5.23 2.16
CA GLY A 8 -0.10 -5.82 3.21
C GLY A 8 -1.16 -4.88 3.77
N ALA A 9 -2.42 -5.33 3.76
CA ALA A 9 -3.57 -4.61 4.28
C ALA A 9 -4.17 -5.28 5.53
N GLY A 10 -3.39 -6.07 6.29
CA GLY A 10 -3.82 -6.72 7.54
C GLY A 10 -4.24 -5.74 8.64
N MET A 11 -4.63 -6.26 9.81
CA MET A 11 -5.19 -5.44 10.91
C MET A 11 -4.26 -4.28 11.32
N SER A 12 -2.97 -4.57 11.49
CA SER A 12 -1.97 -3.61 11.96
C SER A 12 -1.69 -2.46 10.99
N SER A 13 -2.02 -2.59 9.70
CA SER A 13 -1.79 -1.52 8.71
C SER A 13 -2.92 -0.50 8.60
N SER A 14 -4.07 -0.74 9.27
CA SER A 14 -5.25 0.14 9.19
C SER A 14 -4.95 1.57 9.63
N SER A 15 -4.26 1.74 10.75
CA SER A 15 -3.90 3.06 11.30
C SER A 15 -2.93 3.80 10.40
N LEU A 16 -1.92 3.10 9.89
CA LEU A 16 -0.94 3.63 8.93
C LEU A 16 -1.61 4.09 7.63
N ILE A 17 -2.46 3.25 7.03
CA ILE A 17 -3.17 3.57 5.79
C ILE A 17 -4.02 4.83 6.00
N LYS A 18 -4.81 4.87 7.08
CA LYS A 18 -5.65 6.03 7.41
C LYS A 18 -4.81 7.30 7.60
N TYR A 19 -3.69 7.21 8.31
CA TYR A 19 -2.79 8.34 8.55
C TYR A 19 -2.17 8.88 7.26
N LEU A 20 -1.69 8.01 6.38
CA LEU A 20 -1.08 8.43 5.12
C LEU A 20 -2.12 9.07 4.19
N LEU A 21 -3.30 8.47 4.08
CA LEU A 21 -4.40 9.03 3.28
C LEU A 21 -4.83 10.41 3.81
N SER A 22 -4.99 10.59 5.13
CA SER A 22 -5.41 11.89 5.70
C SER A 22 -4.42 13.03 5.44
N HIS A 23 -3.18 12.70 5.13
CA HIS A 23 -2.12 13.66 4.81
C HIS A 23 -1.75 13.69 3.33
N ALA A 24 -2.29 12.76 2.52
CA ALA A 24 -1.87 12.57 1.15
C ALA A 24 -2.12 13.80 0.27
N LYS A 25 -3.24 14.52 0.48
CA LYS A 25 -3.52 15.75 -0.25
C LYS A 25 -2.52 16.87 0.10
N LYS A 26 -2.18 17.01 1.39
CA LYS A 26 -1.28 18.05 1.91
C LYS A 26 0.13 17.92 1.34
N TYR A 27 0.63 16.68 1.23
CA TYR A 27 2.00 16.41 0.81
C TYR A 27 2.11 15.86 -0.62
N ASP A 28 1.02 15.91 -1.39
CA ASP A 28 0.92 15.40 -2.76
C ASP A 28 1.40 13.96 -2.90
N TRP A 29 0.88 13.08 -2.03
CA TRP A 29 1.11 11.64 -2.07
C TRP A 29 0.02 10.92 -2.86
N ASN A 30 0.41 9.85 -3.55
CA ASN A 30 -0.49 8.79 -4.01
C ASN A 30 -0.18 7.52 -3.19
N VAL A 31 -1.17 7.01 -2.45
CA VAL A 31 -1.00 5.88 -1.54
C VAL A 31 -1.57 4.62 -2.20
N LYS A 32 -0.67 3.73 -2.63
CA LYS A 32 -0.99 2.42 -3.19
C LYS A 32 -0.97 1.39 -2.08
N VAL A 33 -2.07 0.68 -1.88
CA VAL A 33 -2.17 -0.38 -0.88
C VAL A 33 -2.37 -1.72 -1.59
N VAL A 34 -1.61 -2.72 -1.17
CA VAL A 34 -1.62 -4.07 -1.77
C VAL A 34 -2.05 -5.10 -0.74
N ASP A 35 -2.99 -5.96 -1.12
CA ASP A 35 -3.28 -7.21 -0.43
C ASP A 35 -3.85 -8.22 -1.43
N GLN A 36 -3.87 -9.51 -1.09
CA GLN A 36 -4.56 -10.50 -1.93
C GLN A 36 -6.08 -10.30 -1.90
N ASP A 37 -6.63 -9.81 -0.78
CA ASP A 37 -8.04 -9.42 -0.68
C ASP A 37 -8.24 -7.97 -1.14
N ILE A 38 -8.65 -7.79 -2.40
CA ILE A 38 -8.92 -6.46 -2.96
C ILE A 38 -10.04 -5.72 -2.22
N GLU A 39 -11.04 -6.43 -1.71
CA GLU A 39 -12.18 -5.83 -1.03
C GLU A 39 -11.76 -5.29 0.34
N LEU A 40 -10.85 -5.98 1.04
CA LEU A 40 -10.20 -5.44 2.23
C LEU A 40 -9.46 -4.13 1.95
N VAL A 41 -8.72 -4.06 0.84
CA VAL A 41 -8.00 -2.86 0.45
C VAL A 41 -8.96 -1.72 0.12
N LYS A 42 -9.99 -1.97 -0.70
CA LYS A 42 -11.01 -0.97 -1.05
C LYS A 42 -11.70 -0.41 0.19
N ARG A 43 -12.08 -1.27 1.14
CA ARG A 43 -12.67 -0.85 2.42
C ARG A 43 -11.75 0.09 3.20
N LYS A 44 -10.44 -0.18 3.23
CA LYS A 44 -9.46 0.64 3.94
C LYS A 44 -9.15 1.96 3.25
N ILE A 45 -9.14 1.97 1.92
CA ILE A 45 -8.99 3.19 1.13
C ILE A 45 -10.25 4.05 1.21
N ASN A 46 -11.42 3.44 1.33
CA ASN A 46 -12.70 4.13 1.48
C ASN A 46 -12.92 5.22 0.41
N ASN A 47 -12.66 4.87 -0.84
CA ASN A 47 -12.80 5.75 -2.01
C ASN A 47 -12.02 7.08 -1.92
N HIS A 48 -10.93 7.11 -1.16
CA HIS A 48 -10.10 8.31 -1.01
C HIS A 48 -9.43 8.69 -2.35
N GLU A 49 -9.51 9.96 -2.74
CA GLU A 49 -9.03 10.47 -4.05
C GLU A 49 -7.52 10.22 -4.30
N ARG A 50 -6.73 10.06 -3.23
CA ARG A 50 -5.30 9.75 -3.26
C ARG A 50 -4.96 8.30 -2.91
N GLY A 51 -5.95 7.41 -2.88
CA GLY A 51 -5.77 6.00 -2.55
C GLY A 51 -5.99 5.11 -3.77
N GLU A 52 -5.08 4.18 -4.00
CA GLU A 52 -5.13 3.22 -5.11
C GLU A 52 -5.13 1.79 -4.56
N ALA A 53 -6.18 1.03 -4.87
CA ALA A 53 -6.34 -0.35 -4.43
C ALA A 53 -5.68 -1.29 -5.44
N LEU A 54 -4.74 -2.11 -4.98
CA LEU A 54 -4.07 -3.11 -5.79
C LEU A 54 -4.27 -4.49 -5.18
N ALA A 55 -4.45 -5.50 -6.02
CA ALA A 55 -4.46 -6.89 -5.58
C ALA A 55 -3.45 -7.71 -6.36
N PHE A 56 -2.43 -8.16 -5.64
CA PHE A 56 -1.44 -9.09 -6.14
C PHE A 56 -0.72 -9.81 -5.00
N ASN A 57 0.00 -10.87 -5.35
CA ASN A 57 0.82 -11.59 -4.38
C ASN A 57 2.10 -10.80 -4.08
N ALA A 58 2.14 -10.10 -2.96
CA ALA A 58 3.31 -9.33 -2.53
C ALA A 58 4.56 -10.19 -2.21
N ILE A 59 4.44 -11.52 -2.24
CA ILE A 59 5.56 -12.46 -2.08
C ILE A 59 6.14 -12.86 -3.44
N ASP A 60 5.39 -12.69 -4.54
CA ASP A 60 5.92 -12.89 -5.89
C ASP A 60 7.01 -11.85 -6.16
N SER A 61 8.25 -12.33 -6.34
CA SER A 61 9.39 -11.45 -6.46
C SER A 61 9.37 -10.59 -7.72
N GLU A 62 8.85 -11.13 -8.83
CA GLU A 62 8.86 -10.42 -10.11
C GLU A 62 7.80 -9.32 -10.11
N GLU A 63 6.58 -9.64 -9.65
CA GLU A 63 5.54 -8.63 -9.55
C GLU A 63 5.88 -7.57 -8.49
N ARG A 64 6.43 -7.99 -7.34
CA ARG A 64 6.86 -7.08 -6.28
C ARG A 64 7.93 -6.10 -6.79
N LYS A 65 8.97 -6.56 -7.49
CA LYS A 65 10.05 -5.70 -8.01
C LYS A 65 9.51 -4.61 -8.92
N ILE A 66 8.59 -4.95 -9.83
CA ILE A 66 7.99 -3.98 -10.76
C ILE A 66 7.26 -2.86 -10.00
N ARG A 67 6.57 -3.19 -8.90
CA ARG A 67 5.82 -2.20 -8.11
C ARG A 67 6.74 -1.37 -7.22
N ILE A 68 7.75 -2.00 -6.62
CA ILE A 68 8.77 -1.32 -5.81
C ILE A 68 9.50 -0.28 -6.67
N ALA A 69 9.91 -0.63 -7.90
CA ALA A 69 10.60 0.27 -8.81
C ALA A 69 9.78 1.53 -9.19
N LYS A 70 8.45 1.47 -9.08
CA LYS A 70 7.52 2.57 -9.39
C LYS A 70 7.15 3.42 -8.16
N ALA A 71 7.66 3.10 -6.98
CA ALA A 71 7.35 3.79 -5.74
C ALA A 71 8.53 4.65 -5.27
N ASP A 72 8.25 5.83 -4.72
CA ASP A 72 9.24 6.66 -4.04
C ASP A 72 9.54 6.15 -2.62
N LEU A 73 8.54 5.51 -1.99
CA LEU A 73 8.63 4.91 -0.66
C LEU A 73 7.86 3.59 -0.64
N VAL A 74 8.47 2.56 -0.06
CA VAL A 74 7.84 1.27 0.18
C VAL A 74 7.77 1.00 1.67
N ILE A 75 6.57 0.67 2.16
CA ILE A 75 6.33 0.27 3.55
C ILE A 75 5.83 -1.16 3.53
N SER A 76 6.60 -2.08 4.09
CA SER A 76 6.23 -3.49 4.15
C SER A 76 5.58 -3.83 5.49
N MET A 77 4.27 -4.01 5.48
CA MET A 77 3.46 -4.48 6.61
C MET A 77 3.21 -6.00 6.57
N LEU A 78 4.03 -6.72 5.78
CA LEU A 78 4.02 -8.17 5.70
C LEU A 78 4.65 -8.80 6.97
N PRO A 79 4.37 -10.08 7.27
CA PRO A 79 5.08 -10.83 8.31
C PRO A 79 6.60 -10.71 8.17
N ALA A 80 7.30 -10.60 9.31
CA ALA A 80 8.74 -10.32 9.38
C ALA A 80 9.61 -11.26 8.53
N ARG A 81 9.22 -12.53 8.39
CA ARG A 81 9.92 -13.53 7.58
C ARG A 81 10.03 -13.18 6.08
N TYR A 82 9.26 -12.20 5.59
CA TYR A 82 9.28 -11.77 4.20
C TYR A 82 10.18 -10.54 3.96
N HIS A 83 10.81 -9.99 5.00
CA HIS A 83 11.81 -8.91 4.91
C HIS A 83 13.21 -9.50 4.74
N VAL A 84 13.50 -10.04 3.55
CA VAL A 84 14.81 -10.61 3.17
C VAL A 84 15.46 -9.75 2.10
#